data_AF-E7ML97-F1
#
_entry.id   AF-E7ML97-F1
#
_cell.length_a   1.000
_cell.length_b   1.000
_cell.length_c   1.000
_cell.angle_alpha   90.00
_cell.angle_beta   90.00
_cell.angle_gamma   90.00
#
_symmetry.space_group_name_H-M   'P 1'
#
loop_
_entity.id
_entity.type
_entity.pdbx_description
1 polymer ?
#
loop_
_entity_poly.entity_id
_entity_poly.type
_entity_poly.pdbx_seq_one_letter_code
_entity_poly.pdbx_strand_id
1 'polypeptide(L)'
;MKKLIQLIASIFIVISMTACSGKQPTNDTSTKTTETKQLLDLSGKWIQETKKDEGYMAAEIRKDGQIGVFMILKNDEIPWTYWVGTYDAPKDSKDEYKWTSKNTYTGNGLMASNAEDKEFTYKDGKISFSYTIQGQTVTVNLVRGDWETKNIPSDAFSSSQDTKHTSENKQTTESTQNDFQPLEIRDYGWYLSNGKYLYYYVKIYNPNKNVAVRYPSFKLQARSSDGSLLGIYDQTLSIIYPEQEFIYGSQAFSVDDVPASVEFTMMDVKDRNRVNIKLLDSFEPLQVINTSVRSDKIVGEVYNPNSDTYDTVIVVAICRDASGNLVKVETDFISDVRGQSNAAFSMYAYNTSEYYSVEYYAYQW
;
A
#
# COMPACT_ATOMS: atom_id res chain seq x y z
N MET A 1 34.81 42.44 19.05
CA MET A 1 35.67 41.78 20.06
C MET A 1 35.98 40.38 19.55
N LYS A 2 37.28 40.09 19.38
CA LYS A 2 37.85 38.82 18.92
C LYS A 2 37.89 37.79 20.06
N LYS A 3 37.71 36.50 19.74
CA LYS A 3 38.50 35.30 20.13
C LYS A 3 38.03 34.19 19.16
N LEU A 4 38.75 33.56 18.23
CA LEU A 4 40.11 33.03 18.04
C LEU A 4 40.60 32.06 19.13
N ILE A 5 40.77 30.79 18.71
CA ILE A 5 41.89 29.83 18.91
C ILE A 5 41.50 28.60 18.03
N GLN A 6 42.07 28.42 16.82
CA GLN A 6 43.27 27.60 16.45
C GLN A 6 43.10 26.10 16.72
N LEU A 7 43.66 25.13 15.98
CA LEU A 7 44.34 24.92 14.68
C LEU A 7 44.84 23.46 14.80
N ILE A 8 44.94 22.67 13.73
CA ILE A 8 46.14 21.84 13.43
C ILE A 8 46.08 21.47 11.95
N ALA A 9 47.11 21.91 11.24
CA ALA A 9 47.50 21.47 9.91
C ALA A 9 48.60 20.42 10.04
N SER A 10 48.77 19.55 9.06
CA SER A 10 49.99 18.78 8.89
C SER A 10 50.35 18.68 7.41
N ILE A 11 51.52 19.23 7.11
CA ILE A 11 52.25 19.32 5.85
C ILE A 11 53.30 18.20 5.83
N PHE A 12 53.54 17.57 4.68
CA PHE A 12 54.83 16.95 4.28
C PHE A 12 54.90 17.02 2.74
N ILE A 13 55.66 17.95 2.14
CA ILE A 13 57.11 17.99 1.83
C ILE A 13 57.57 16.93 0.81
N VAL A 14 58.06 17.47 -0.31
CA VAL A 14 58.72 16.85 -1.47
C VAL A 14 60.16 16.42 -1.15
N ILE A 15 60.61 15.27 -1.68
CA ILE A 15 62.03 14.98 -1.92
C ILE A 15 62.20 14.37 -3.33
N SER A 16 63.02 15.04 -4.13
CA SER A 16 63.58 14.59 -5.41
C SER A 16 64.91 13.87 -5.20
N MET A 17 65.17 12.76 -5.90
CA MET A 17 66.53 12.37 -6.33
C MET A 17 66.48 11.54 -7.63
N THR A 18 67.22 12.02 -8.63
CA THR A 18 67.67 11.32 -9.83
C THR A 18 68.83 10.36 -9.52
N ALA A 19 68.83 9.17 -10.11
CA ALA A 19 70.02 8.38 -10.38
C ALA A 19 69.84 7.53 -11.65
N CYS A 20 70.74 7.72 -12.62
CA CYS A 20 70.82 7.04 -13.92
C CYS A 20 71.42 5.63 -13.82
N SER A 21 71.04 4.70 -14.71
CA SER A 21 71.99 3.83 -15.45
C SER A 21 71.27 2.89 -16.45
N GLY A 22 71.78 2.77 -17.68
CA GLY A 22 71.63 1.55 -18.50
C GLY A 22 71.18 1.75 -19.96
N LYS A 23 72.06 1.41 -20.91
CA LYS A 23 71.99 1.58 -22.39
C LYS A 23 70.94 0.70 -23.11
N GLN A 24 70.47 1.19 -24.27
CA GLN A 24 69.58 0.59 -25.30
C GLN A 24 70.10 -0.75 -25.90
N PRO A 25 69.24 -1.62 -26.50
CA PRO A 25 68.80 -1.41 -27.88
C PRO A 25 67.31 -1.68 -28.16
N THR A 26 66.90 -1.10 -29.27
CA THR A 26 65.65 -1.15 -30.06
C THR A 26 64.86 -2.47 -30.08
N ASN A 27 63.53 -2.36 -30.01
CA ASN A 27 62.65 -2.90 -31.05
C ASN A 27 61.32 -2.13 -31.07
N ASP A 28 61.04 -1.55 -32.24
CA ASP A 28 59.74 -1.02 -32.63
C ASP A 28 58.67 -2.10 -32.46
N THR A 29 57.66 -1.82 -31.65
CA THR A 29 56.30 -2.25 -31.95
C THR A 29 55.38 -1.17 -31.41
N SER A 30 54.91 -0.31 -32.30
CA SER A 30 53.82 0.62 -32.01
C SER A 30 52.54 -0.18 -31.76
N THR A 31 52.31 -0.63 -30.53
CA THR A 31 50.95 -0.89 -30.06
C THR A 31 50.36 0.46 -29.69
N LYS A 32 49.56 1.00 -30.61
CA LYS A 32 48.52 1.99 -30.31
C LYS A 32 47.67 1.41 -29.17
N THR A 33 47.95 1.78 -27.94
CA THR A 33 46.99 1.60 -26.84
C THR A 33 45.86 2.57 -27.12
N THR A 34 44.84 2.09 -27.83
CA THR A 34 43.55 2.74 -27.85
C THR A 34 43.07 2.77 -26.40
N GLU A 35 43.17 3.92 -25.74
CA GLU A 35 42.40 4.18 -24.53
C GLU A 35 40.93 4.03 -24.93
N THR A 36 40.38 2.85 -24.67
CA THR A 36 38.95 2.60 -24.80
C THR A 36 38.28 3.44 -23.72
N LYS A 37 37.88 4.65 -24.08
CA LYS A 37 37.12 5.56 -23.23
C LYS A 37 35.92 4.78 -22.70
N GLN A 38 35.97 4.36 -21.43
CA GLN A 38 34.92 3.53 -20.84
C GLN A 38 33.63 4.37 -20.83
N LEU A 39 32.58 3.86 -21.48
CA LEU A 39 31.29 4.53 -21.55
C LEU A 39 30.77 4.75 -20.12
N LEU A 40 30.15 5.91 -19.88
CA LEU A 40 29.53 6.19 -18.60
C LEU A 40 28.36 5.22 -18.38
N ASP A 41 28.51 4.31 -17.41
CA ASP A 41 27.48 3.34 -17.04
C ASP A 41 26.76 3.80 -15.76
N LEU A 42 25.49 4.19 -15.90
CA LEU A 42 24.62 4.57 -14.78
C LEU A 42 23.74 3.41 -14.28
N SER A 43 23.82 2.22 -14.88
CA SER A 43 23.05 1.06 -14.45
C SER A 43 23.38 0.66 -13.00
N GLY A 44 22.39 0.10 -12.29
CA GLY A 44 22.48 -0.30 -10.90
C GLY A 44 21.68 0.59 -9.96
N LYS A 45 22.03 0.51 -8.67
CA LYS A 45 21.25 1.08 -7.57
C LYS A 45 21.76 2.46 -7.13
N TRP A 46 20.79 3.30 -6.80
CA TRP A 46 20.98 4.69 -6.39
C TRP A 46 20.10 4.99 -5.18
N ILE A 47 20.59 5.81 -4.25
CA ILE A 47 19.91 6.12 -2.99
C ILE A 47 20.05 7.60 -2.66
N GLN A 48 19.04 8.19 -2.04
CA GLN A 48 19.05 9.61 -1.67
C GLN A 48 20.22 9.95 -0.76
N GLU A 49 20.99 10.98 -1.15
CA GLU A 49 22.21 11.41 -0.47
C GLU A 49 21.97 11.77 1.00
N THR A 50 20.91 12.52 1.27
CA THR A 50 20.50 12.89 2.63
C THR A 50 19.19 12.18 2.97
N LYS A 51 19.31 11.10 3.75
CA LYS A 51 18.15 10.33 4.23
C LYS A 51 17.50 11.04 5.42
N LYS A 52 16.18 10.91 5.53
CA LYS A 52 15.44 11.29 6.74
C LYS A 52 14.95 10.02 7.43
N ASP A 53 14.72 10.10 8.73
CA ASP A 53 14.25 8.96 9.53
C ASP A 53 12.86 8.47 9.09
N GLU A 54 12.02 9.36 8.57
CA GLU A 54 10.65 9.04 8.12
C GLU A 54 10.62 8.30 6.78
N GLY A 55 11.66 8.48 5.95
CA GLY A 55 11.75 7.86 4.65
C GLY A 55 12.80 8.50 3.73
N TYR A 56 13.07 7.83 2.62
CA TYR A 56 14.03 8.27 1.61
C TYR A 56 13.63 7.78 0.20
N MET A 57 14.20 8.42 -0.82
CA MET A 57 14.06 7.99 -2.22
C MET A 57 15.21 7.07 -2.62
N ALA A 58 14.91 6.06 -3.43
CA ALA A 58 15.89 5.20 -4.05
C ALA A 58 15.53 4.94 -5.51
N ALA A 59 16.49 4.54 -6.31
CA ALA A 59 16.27 4.21 -7.71
C ALA A 59 17.08 2.99 -8.14
N GLU A 60 16.60 2.34 -9.19
CA GLU A 60 17.30 1.29 -9.90
C GLU A 60 17.22 1.58 -11.40
N ILE A 61 18.40 1.68 -12.02
CA ILE A 61 18.54 1.78 -13.47
C ILE A 61 18.90 0.39 -13.99
N ARG A 62 17.98 -0.21 -14.74
CA ARG A 62 18.12 -1.55 -15.29
C ARG A 62 18.82 -1.50 -16.66
N LYS A 63 19.53 -2.58 -16.98
CA LYS A 63 20.27 -2.70 -18.25
C LYS A 63 19.38 -2.82 -19.48
N ASP A 64 18.11 -3.13 -19.29
CA ASP A 64 17.06 -3.17 -20.31
C ASP A 64 16.52 -1.77 -20.70
N GLY A 65 17.10 -0.69 -20.17
CA GLY A 65 16.76 0.68 -20.55
C GLY A 65 15.59 1.25 -19.75
N GLN A 66 15.40 0.82 -18.51
CA GLN A 66 14.40 1.37 -17.60
C GLN A 66 15.03 2.00 -16.35
N ILE A 67 14.38 3.04 -15.84
CA ILE A 67 14.64 3.59 -14.51
C ILE A 67 13.38 3.48 -13.67
N GLY A 68 13.53 2.94 -12.46
CA GLY A 68 12.52 2.95 -11.42
C GLY A 68 12.97 3.80 -10.25
N VAL A 69 12.08 4.63 -9.73
CA VAL A 69 12.29 5.48 -8.54
C VAL A 69 11.20 5.14 -7.53
N PHE A 70 11.61 4.88 -6.31
CA PHE A 70 10.78 4.38 -5.23
C PHE A 70 10.99 5.19 -3.95
N MET A 71 9.91 5.39 -3.20
CA MET A 71 9.93 5.97 -1.87
C MET A 71 9.87 4.85 -0.84
N ILE A 72 10.85 4.85 0.06
CA ILE A 72 10.97 3.89 1.17
C ILE A 72 10.52 4.60 2.43
N LEU A 73 9.49 4.06 3.09
CA LEU A 73 8.96 4.60 4.35
C LEU A 73 9.33 3.67 5.50
N LYS A 74 9.62 4.23 6.67
CA LYS A 74 10.13 3.47 7.82
C LYS A 74 9.20 2.33 8.29
N ASN A 75 7.90 2.48 8.11
CA ASN A 75 6.88 1.55 8.61
C ASN A 75 6.25 0.68 7.52
N ASP A 76 6.77 0.76 6.28
CA ASP A 76 6.19 0.06 5.14
C ASP A 76 7.23 -0.91 4.57
N GLU A 77 6.85 -2.18 4.46
CA GLU A 77 7.75 -3.21 3.90
C GLU A 77 7.89 -3.12 2.39
N ILE A 78 6.88 -2.57 1.70
CA ILE A 78 6.82 -2.46 0.24
C ILE A 78 7.20 -1.03 -0.20
N PRO A 79 8.24 -0.86 -1.04
CA PRO A 79 8.57 0.42 -1.65
C PRO A 79 7.40 1.03 -2.44
N TRP A 80 7.12 2.31 -2.22
CA TRP A 80 6.13 3.04 -3.01
C TRP A 80 6.72 3.47 -4.34
N THR A 81 6.12 3.05 -5.46
CA THR A 81 6.58 3.49 -6.78
C THR A 81 6.28 4.97 -6.99
N TYR A 82 7.32 5.79 -7.19
CA TYR A 82 7.21 7.20 -7.56
C TYR A 82 7.28 7.39 -9.08
N TRP A 83 8.18 6.67 -9.76
CA TRP A 83 8.36 6.77 -11.21
C TRP A 83 8.87 5.46 -11.78
N VAL A 84 8.32 5.02 -12.90
CA VAL A 84 8.98 4.04 -13.76
C VAL A 84 8.90 4.56 -15.19
N GLY A 85 10.04 4.58 -15.87
CA GLY A 85 10.12 5.15 -17.20
C GLY A 85 11.34 4.68 -17.98
N THR A 86 11.45 5.18 -19.21
CA THR A 86 12.57 4.88 -20.10
C THR A 86 13.89 5.48 -19.57
N TYR A 87 14.98 4.81 -19.86
CA TYR A 87 16.33 5.25 -19.62
C TYR A 87 17.16 5.02 -20.88
N ASP A 88 17.67 6.11 -21.44
CA ASP A 88 18.62 6.06 -22.54
C ASP A 88 20.04 6.07 -21.95
N ALA A 89 20.87 5.10 -22.34
CA ALA A 89 22.24 5.04 -21.85
C ALA A 89 23.12 6.15 -22.49
N PRO A 90 24.05 6.76 -21.74
CA PRO A 90 25.05 7.67 -22.29
C PRO A 90 25.86 7.02 -23.42
N LYS A 91 26.00 7.73 -24.55
CA LYS A 91 26.80 7.28 -25.70
C LYS A 91 28.26 7.73 -25.65
N ASP A 92 28.58 8.64 -24.74
CA ASP A 92 29.89 9.23 -24.53
C ASP A 92 30.27 9.17 -23.04
N SER A 93 31.55 9.28 -22.72
CA SER A 93 32.04 9.32 -21.33
C SER A 93 32.02 10.74 -20.72
N LYS A 94 30.99 11.54 -20.98
CA LYS A 94 30.90 12.90 -20.43
C LYS A 94 30.66 12.85 -18.93
N ASP A 95 31.22 13.81 -18.19
CA ASP A 95 31.00 13.93 -16.74
C ASP A 95 29.58 14.40 -16.38
N GLU A 96 28.84 14.89 -17.38
CA GLU A 96 27.46 15.34 -17.28
C GLU A 96 26.60 14.63 -18.34
N TYR A 97 25.45 14.10 -17.92
CA TYR A 97 24.47 13.46 -18.78
C TYR A 97 23.07 13.88 -18.40
N LYS A 98 22.17 13.97 -19.38
CA LYS A 98 20.79 14.41 -19.18
C LYS A 98 19.90 13.59 -20.09
N TRP A 99 18.78 13.10 -19.54
CA TRP A 99 17.79 12.38 -20.33
C TRP A 99 16.38 12.73 -19.88
N THR A 100 15.46 12.62 -20.83
CA THR A 100 14.02 12.74 -20.59
C THR A 100 13.44 11.33 -20.57
N SER A 101 13.12 10.85 -19.37
CA SER A 101 12.46 9.57 -19.18
C SER A 101 10.98 9.70 -19.57
N LYS A 102 10.47 8.80 -20.41
CA LYS A 102 9.05 8.69 -20.71
C LYS A 102 8.39 7.73 -19.73
N ASN A 103 7.25 8.11 -19.18
CA ASN A 103 6.54 7.30 -18.21
C ASN A 103 6.08 5.98 -18.87
N THR A 104 6.51 4.86 -18.30
CA THR A 104 6.10 3.52 -18.72
C THR A 104 5.38 2.77 -17.60
N TYR A 105 5.22 3.41 -16.44
CA TYR A 105 4.50 2.85 -15.31
C TYR A 105 3.01 2.77 -15.64
N THR A 106 2.48 1.55 -15.60
CA THR A 106 1.04 1.29 -15.82
C THR A 106 0.26 1.13 -14.51
N GLY A 107 0.93 1.24 -13.36
CA GLY A 107 0.31 1.14 -12.04
C GLY A 107 -0.25 2.47 -11.52
N ASN A 108 -1.24 2.39 -10.63
CA ASN A 108 -1.92 3.55 -10.02
C ASN A 108 -1.40 3.84 -8.59
N GLY A 109 -0.07 3.94 -8.42
CA GLY A 109 0.57 4.21 -7.13
C GLY A 109 0.18 5.59 -6.57
N LEU A 110 -0.18 5.68 -5.28
CA LEU A 110 -0.60 6.96 -4.63
C LEU A 110 0.42 8.09 -4.80
N MET A 111 1.69 7.72 -4.76
CA MET A 111 2.83 8.61 -4.85
C MET A 111 3.44 8.63 -6.25
N ALA A 112 2.88 7.86 -7.20
CA ALA A 112 3.38 7.82 -8.56
C ALA A 112 3.14 9.17 -9.24
N SER A 113 4.16 9.65 -9.94
CA SER A 113 4.05 10.87 -10.72
C SER A 113 3.23 10.59 -11.98
N ASN A 114 2.15 11.34 -12.16
CA ASN A 114 1.29 11.28 -13.36
C ASN A 114 1.85 12.07 -14.56
N ALA A 115 3.12 12.50 -14.50
CA ALA A 115 3.74 13.22 -15.60
C ALA A 115 3.99 12.27 -16.78
N GLU A 116 3.83 12.74 -18.02
CA GLU A 116 4.17 11.96 -19.21
C GLU A 116 5.68 11.77 -19.37
N ASP A 117 6.45 12.74 -18.90
CA ASP A 117 7.90 12.68 -18.85
C ASP A 117 8.47 13.24 -17.55
N LYS A 118 9.71 12.83 -17.29
CA LYS A 118 10.52 13.34 -16.19
C LYS A 118 11.95 13.50 -16.66
N GLU A 119 12.50 14.66 -16.36
CA GLU A 119 13.88 14.98 -16.66
C GLU A 119 14.79 14.52 -15.52
N PHE A 120 15.85 13.81 -15.88
CA PHE A 120 16.90 13.40 -14.97
C PHE A 120 18.23 13.97 -15.44
N THR A 121 19.06 14.39 -14.50
CA THR A 121 20.42 14.89 -14.75
C THR A 121 21.41 14.08 -13.94
N TYR A 122 22.49 13.64 -14.56
CA TYR A 122 23.66 13.08 -13.90
C TYR A 122 24.82 14.07 -13.96
N LYS A 123 25.40 14.42 -12.82
CA LYS A 123 26.58 15.27 -12.70
C LYS A 123 27.29 15.01 -11.37
N ASP A 124 28.62 15.05 -11.36
CA ASP A 124 29.45 14.92 -10.15
C ASP A 124 29.10 13.66 -9.31
N GLY A 125 28.79 12.54 -9.99
CA GLY A 125 28.43 11.28 -9.33
C GLY A 125 27.01 11.21 -8.77
N LYS A 126 26.14 12.18 -9.11
CA LYS A 126 24.77 12.28 -8.59
C LYS A 126 23.74 12.27 -9.69
N ILE A 127 22.62 11.58 -9.46
CA ILE A 127 21.41 11.68 -10.27
C ILE A 127 20.43 12.61 -9.58
N SER A 128 19.93 13.62 -10.29
CA SER A 128 19.00 14.61 -9.76
C SER A 128 17.73 14.70 -10.59
N PHE A 129 16.59 14.90 -9.92
CA PHE A 129 15.28 15.12 -10.52
C PHE A 129 14.37 15.95 -9.60
N SER A 130 13.35 16.58 -10.17
CA SER A 130 12.35 17.32 -9.39
C SER A 130 11.26 16.41 -8.85
N TYR A 131 10.89 16.65 -7.60
CA TYR A 131 9.82 15.96 -6.89
C TYR A 131 8.88 16.99 -6.28
N THR A 132 7.57 16.84 -6.50
CA THR A 132 6.56 17.76 -5.98
C THR A 132 5.54 17.00 -5.13
N ILE A 133 5.37 17.42 -3.88
CA ILE A 133 4.30 16.96 -2.98
C ILE A 133 3.57 18.19 -2.45
N GLN A 134 2.23 18.17 -2.40
CA GLN A 134 1.41 19.21 -1.77
C GLN A 134 1.74 20.64 -2.23
N GLY A 135 2.10 20.81 -3.51
CA GLY A 135 2.41 22.11 -4.11
C GLY A 135 3.83 22.65 -3.83
N GLN A 136 4.68 21.90 -3.13
CA GLN A 136 6.10 22.24 -2.95
C GLN A 136 6.98 21.34 -3.82
N THR A 137 7.86 21.96 -4.61
CA THR A 137 8.84 21.26 -5.46
C THR A 137 10.21 21.30 -4.80
N VAL A 138 10.83 20.12 -4.68
CA VAL A 138 12.20 19.94 -4.19
C VAL A 138 13.03 19.19 -5.23
N THR A 139 14.34 19.40 -5.20
CA THR A 139 15.29 18.61 -5.99
C THR A 139 15.77 17.44 -5.15
N VAL A 140 15.55 16.21 -5.65
CA VAL A 140 16.09 14.99 -5.06
C VAL A 140 17.46 14.75 -5.66
N ASN A 141 18.45 14.42 -4.83
CA ASN A 141 19.80 14.00 -5.26
C ASN A 141 20.04 12.57 -4.80
N LEU A 142 20.33 11.68 -5.75
CA LEU A 142 20.69 10.29 -5.52
C LEU A 142 22.18 10.08 -5.77
N VAL A 143 22.83 9.32 -4.90
CA VAL A 143 24.21 8.83 -5.04
C VAL A 143 24.19 7.32 -5.24
N ARG A 144 25.27 6.75 -5.78
CA ARG A 144 25.37 5.28 -5.85
C ARG A 144 25.29 4.69 -4.43
N GLY A 145 24.49 3.63 -4.29
CA GLY A 145 24.35 2.94 -3.02
C GLY A 145 23.33 1.82 -3.10
N ASP A 146 23.57 0.79 -2.30
CA ASP A 146 22.67 -0.34 -2.20
C ASP A 146 21.43 0.00 -1.37
N TRP A 147 20.33 -0.65 -1.75
CA TRP A 147 19.06 -0.63 -1.05
C TRP A 147 18.28 -1.91 -1.33
N GLU A 148 17.32 -2.21 -0.47
CA GLU A 148 16.51 -3.43 -0.51
C GLU A 148 15.50 -3.38 -1.67
N THR A 149 15.71 -4.21 -2.69
CA THR A 149 14.87 -4.25 -3.91
C THR A 149 13.95 -5.47 -3.96
N LYS A 150 14.09 -6.41 -3.01
CA LYS A 150 13.35 -7.68 -2.97
C LYS A 150 11.83 -7.52 -2.88
N ASN A 151 11.37 -6.40 -2.30
CA ASN A 151 9.96 -6.11 -2.08
C ASN A 151 9.37 -5.18 -3.16
N ILE A 152 10.14 -4.84 -4.21
CA ILE A 152 9.59 -4.11 -5.35
C ILE A 152 8.60 -5.03 -6.06
N PRO A 153 7.36 -4.57 -6.33
CA PRO A 153 6.39 -5.34 -7.11
C PRO A 153 7.00 -5.77 -8.45
N SER A 154 6.88 -7.05 -8.81
CA SER A 154 7.51 -7.61 -10.02
C SER A 154 7.00 -6.97 -11.32
N ASP A 155 5.82 -6.38 -11.27
CA ASP A 155 5.18 -5.64 -12.35
C ASP A 155 5.59 -4.16 -12.42
N ALA A 156 6.32 -3.63 -11.41
CA ALA A 156 6.68 -2.21 -11.36
C ALA A 156 7.40 -1.75 -12.63
N PHE A 157 8.25 -2.62 -13.20
CA PHE A 157 9.02 -2.36 -14.41
C PHE A 157 8.35 -2.88 -15.71
N SER A 158 7.14 -3.41 -15.67
CA SER A 158 6.51 -3.97 -16.88
C SER A 158 6.11 -2.85 -17.85
N SER A 159 6.73 -2.83 -19.04
CA SER A 159 6.38 -1.89 -20.11
C SER A 159 5.21 -2.43 -20.95
N SER A 160 4.36 -1.53 -21.44
CA SER A 160 3.20 -1.86 -22.29
C SER A 160 3.56 -2.30 -23.73
N GLN A 161 4.85 -2.41 -24.10
CA GLN A 161 5.27 -2.65 -25.49
C GLN A 161 5.78 -4.06 -25.83
N ASP A 162 5.92 -4.98 -24.88
CA ASP A 162 6.42 -6.35 -25.17
C ASP A 162 5.37 -7.37 -25.66
N THR A 163 4.16 -6.91 -26.01
CA THR A 163 3.11 -7.80 -26.54
C THR A 163 3.06 -7.78 -28.07
N LYS A 164 4.03 -8.42 -28.74
CA LYS A 164 3.86 -8.96 -30.10
C LYS A 164 4.84 -10.09 -30.43
N HIS A 165 4.32 -11.33 -30.38
CA HIS A 165 4.87 -12.61 -30.85
C HIS A 165 6.25 -13.02 -30.29
N THR A 166 6.34 -14.08 -29.49
CA THR A 166 6.23 -15.46 -29.99
C THR A 166 5.72 -16.38 -28.87
N SER A 167 4.74 -17.20 -29.25
CA SER A 167 4.11 -18.24 -28.44
C SER A 167 5.12 -19.28 -27.94
N GLU A 168 4.75 -19.92 -26.83
CA GLU A 168 5.37 -21.12 -26.23
C GLU A 168 6.55 -20.89 -25.27
N ASN A 169 6.23 -20.47 -24.03
CA ASN A 169 6.39 -21.42 -22.92
C ASN A 169 5.43 -21.13 -21.77
N LYS A 170 4.89 -22.21 -21.23
CA LYS A 170 3.79 -22.32 -20.27
C LYS A 170 4.22 -21.78 -18.89
N GLN A 171 3.70 -20.63 -18.49
CA GLN A 171 3.36 -20.39 -17.08
C GLN A 171 2.13 -19.48 -17.04
N THR A 172 1.06 -20.05 -16.50
CA THR A 172 -0.33 -19.64 -16.65
C THR A 172 -0.58 -18.28 -16.01
N THR A 173 -0.52 -17.23 -16.82
CA THR A 173 -1.10 -15.92 -16.53
C THR A 173 -2.62 -16.06 -16.57
N GLU A 174 -3.25 -16.30 -15.42
CA GLU A 174 -4.69 -16.08 -15.29
C GLU A 174 -4.91 -14.57 -15.20
N SER A 175 -5.30 -14.01 -16.34
CA SER A 175 -5.96 -12.73 -16.47
C SER A 175 -7.19 -12.65 -15.56
N THR A 176 -7.18 -11.80 -14.52
CA THR A 176 -8.42 -11.33 -13.86
C THR A 176 -8.54 -9.81 -13.80
N GLN A 177 -7.63 -9.05 -14.43
CA GLN A 177 -7.62 -7.59 -14.28
C GLN A 177 -8.68 -6.83 -15.10
N ASN A 178 -9.49 -7.53 -15.92
CA ASN A 178 -10.64 -6.95 -16.65
C ASN A 178 -12.01 -7.50 -16.22
N ASP A 179 -12.08 -8.33 -15.15
CA ASP A 179 -13.32 -8.99 -14.70
C ASP A 179 -13.64 -8.69 -13.22
N PHE A 180 -13.15 -7.56 -12.70
CA PHE A 180 -13.52 -7.14 -11.35
C PHE A 180 -14.99 -6.74 -11.33
N GLN A 181 -15.77 -7.47 -10.53
CA GLN A 181 -17.17 -7.19 -10.25
C GLN A 181 -17.24 -6.30 -8.98
N PRO A 182 -17.97 -5.18 -9.01
CA PRO A 182 -18.15 -4.33 -7.83
C PRO A 182 -18.70 -5.09 -6.63
N LEU A 183 -18.33 -4.66 -5.42
CA LEU A 183 -18.93 -5.20 -4.21
C LEU A 183 -20.42 -4.86 -4.15
N GLU A 184 -21.21 -5.80 -3.62
CA GLU A 184 -22.66 -5.69 -3.57
C GLU A 184 -23.14 -5.46 -2.14
N ILE A 185 -23.96 -4.43 -1.91
CA ILE A 185 -24.75 -4.35 -0.68
C ILE A 185 -25.98 -5.23 -0.87
N ARG A 186 -26.07 -6.32 -0.10
CA ARG A 186 -27.15 -7.31 -0.24
C ARG A 186 -28.27 -7.12 0.75
N ASP A 187 -27.96 -6.60 1.92
CA ASP A 187 -28.93 -6.30 2.96
C ASP A 187 -28.40 -5.20 3.87
N TYR A 188 -29.29 -4.49 4.52
CA TYR A 188 -28.96 -3.52 5.56
C TYR A 188 -30.19 -3.24 6.41
N GLY A 189 -29.94 -2.81 7.64
CA GLY A 189 -31.01 -2.38 8.54
C GLY A 189 -30.49 -1.33 9.50
N TRP A 190 -31.40 -0.57 10.07
CA TRP A 190 -31.07 0.48 11.02
C TRP A 190 -32.17 0.64 12.05
N TYR A 191 -31.82 1.23 13.17
CA TYR A 191 -32.77 1.63 14.21
C TYR A 191 -32.25 2.87 14.95
N LEU A 192 -33.14 3.55 15.68
CA LEU A 192 -32.76 4.66 16.55
C LEU A 192 -32.70 4.19 18.00
N SER A 193 -31.50 4.20 18.57
CA SER A 193 -31.29 4.06 20.01
C SER A 193 -31.74 5.34 20.70
N ASN A 194 -32.63 5.20 21.69
CA ASN A 194 -33.27 6.30 22.43
C ASN A 194 -33.91 7.37 21.52
N GLY A 195 -34.38 6.97 20.33
CA GLY A 195 -35.00 7.87 19.35
C GLY A 195 -34.03 8.90 18.74
N LYS A 196 -32.71 8.77 18.97
CA LYS A 196 -31.73 9.80 18.60
C LYS A 196 -30.51 9.26 17.87
N TYR A 197 -29.90 8.17 18.34
CA TYR A 197 -28.65 7.67 17.78
C TYR A 197 -28.94 6.60 16.74
N LEU A 198 -28.55 6.83 15.49
CA LEU A 198 -28.72 5.88 14.41
C LEU A 198 -27.66 4.79 14.52
N TYR A 199 -28.13 3.57 14.70
CA TYR A 199 -27.35 2.34 14.61
C TYR A 199 -27.76 1.58 13.37
N TYR A 200 -26.83 0.82 12.81
CA TYR A 200 -27.07 0.09 11.58
C TYR A 200 -26.29 -1.21 11.51
N TYR A 201 -26.72 -2.10 10.61
CA TYR A 201 -25.86 -3.11 10.01
C TYR A 201 -25.92 -3.01 8.49
N VAL A 202 -24.87 -3.48 7.84
CA VAL A 202 -24.77 -3.65 6.38
C VAL A 202 -24.14 -5.00 6.08
N LYS A 203 -24.67 -5.67 5.06
CA LYS A 203 -24.20 -6.95 4.54
C LYS A 203 -23.64 -6.71 3.14
N ILE A 204 -22.33 -6.88 3.01
CA ILE A 204 -21.58 -6.62 1.78
C ILE A 204 -21.05 -7.95 1.25
N TYR A 205 -21.27 -8.21 -0.03
CA TYR A 205 -20.78 -9.41 -0.71
C TYR A 205 -19.70 -9.07 -1.72
N ASN A 206 -18.68 -9.93 -1.77
CA ASN A 206 -17.67 -9.91 -2.81
C ASN A 206 -17.97 -10.97 -3.88
N PRO A 207 -18.48 -10.58 -5.07
CA PRO A 207 -18.80 -11.53 -6.15
C PRO A 207 -17.58 -12.09 -6.89
N ASN A 208 -16.37 -11.60 -6.60
CA ASN A 208 -15.17 -12.03 -7.29
C ASN A 208 -14.66 -13.36 -6.73
N LYS A 209 -14.26 -14.28 -7.62
CA LYS A 209 -13.73 -15.61 -7.25
C LYS A 209 -12.28 -15.61 -6.81
N ASN A 210 -11.50 -14.67 -7.32
CA ASN A 210 -10.04 -14.67 -7.15
C ASN A 210 -9.51 -13.34 -6.59
N VAL A 211 -10.39 -12.40 -6.24
CA VAL A 211 -10.01 -11.05 -5.81
C VAL A 211 -10.57 -10.79 -4.42
N ALA A 212 -9.70 -10.63 -3.43
CA ALA A 212 -10.04 -10.02 -2.16
C ALA A 212 -10.01 -8.49 -2.27
N VAL A 213 -10.82 -7.79 -1.50
CA VAL A 213 -10.84 -6.32 -1.48
C VAL A 213 -10.39 -5.82 -0.11
N ARG A 214 -9.23 -5.16 -0.05
CA ARG A 214 -8.72 -4.46 1.13
C ARG A 214 -9.32 -3.07 1.25
N TYR A 215 -9.59 -2.63 2.47
CA TYR A 215 -10.13 -1.31 2.77
C TYR A 215 -11.33 -0.90 1.90
N PRO A 216 -12.36 -1.76 1.71
CA PRO A 216 -13.57 -1.32 1.05
C PRO A 216 -14.29 -0.31 1.94
N SER A 217 -14.93 0.68 1.31
CA SER A 217 -15.64 1.73 2.02
C SER A 217 -17.06 1.87 1.48
N PHE A 218 -17.98 2.30 2.35
CA PHE A 218 -19.32 2.67 1.97
C PHE A 218 -19.72 3.98 2.65
N LYS A 219 -20.66 4.68 2.03
CA LYS A 219 -21.32 5.86 2.57
C LYS A 219 -22.72 5.50 3.06
N LEU A 220 -23.12 6.04 4.21
CA LEU A 220 -24.46 6.03 4.76
C LEU A 220 -25.00 7.46 4.76
N GLN A 221 -26.22 7.66 4.25
CA GLN A 221 -26.94 8.94 4.29
C GLN A 221 -28.34 8.77 4.87
N ALA A 222 -28.72 9.62 5.82
CA ALA A 222 -30.07 9.66 6.38
C ALA A 222 -30.78 10.95 5.96
N ARG A 223 -32.06 10.85 5.55
CA ARG A 223 -32.89 12.00 5.16
C ARG A 223 -34.24 12.00 5.85
N SER A 224 -34.75 13.20 6.13
CA SER A 224 -36.12 13.42 6.62
C SER A 224 -37.15 13.29 5.49
N SER A 225 -38.43 13.31 5.88
CA SER A 225 -39.56 13.15 4.94
C SER A 225 -39.67 14.25 3.88
N ASP A 226 -39.12 15.44 4.14
CA ASP A 226 -39.03 16.56 3.19
C ASP A 226 -37.80 16.49 2.26
N GLY A 227 -36.94 15.48 2.44
CA GLY A 227 -35.71 15.27 1.67
C GLY A 227 -34.45 15.94 2.24
N SER A 228 -34.57 16.70 3.34
CA SER A 228 -33.42 17.33 4.00
C SER A 228 -32.43 16.28 4.55
N LEU A 229 -31.13 16.60 4.55
CA LEU A 229 -30.09 15.69 5.04
C LEU A 229 -30.03 15.74 6.57
N LEU A 230 -30.22 14.60 7.23
CA LEU A 230 -30.11 14.47 8.69
C LEU A 230 -28.68 14.07 9.11
N GLY A 231 -27.98 13.33 8.27
CA GLY A 231 -26.59 12.96 8.55
C GLY A 231 -25.93 12.17 7.43
N ILE A 232 -24.60 12.12 7.50
CA ILE A 232 -23.74 11.41 6.56
C ILE A 232 -22.59 10.75 7.33
N TYR A 233 -22.23 9.54 6.92
CA TYR A 233 -21.16 8.77 7.52
C TYR A 233 -20.45 7.95 6.47
N ASP A 234 -19.11 7.94 6.48
CA ASP A 234 -18.30 7.08 5.63
C ASP A 234 -17.61 6.06 6.53
N GLN A 235 -17.72 4.77 6.20
CA GLN A 235 -17.09 3.68 6.92
C GLN A 235 -16.08 2.99 6.01
N THR A 236 -14.90 2.67 6.54
CA THR A 236 -13.90 1.82 5.88
C THR A 236 -13.73 0.53 6.66
N LEU A 237 -13.71 -0.60 5.94
CA LEU A 237 -13.56 -1.93 6.50
C LEU A 237 -12.11 -2.43 6.34
N SER A 238 -11.85 -3.68 6.71
CA SER A 238 -10.51 -4.28 6.68
C SER A 238 -10.21 -4.98 5.36
N ILE A 239 -10.80 -6.16 5.15
CA ILE A 239 -10.67 -6.97 3.95
C ILE A 239 -11.93 -7.83 3.76
N ILE A 240 -12.40 -7.95 2.52
CA ILE A 240 -13.46 -8.88 2.13
C ILE A 240 -12.89 -9.89 1.14
N TYR A 241 -12.82 -11.14 1.56
CA TYR A 241 -12.27 -12.25 0.77
C TYR A 241 -13.18 -12.63 -0.41
N PRO A 242 -12.68 -13.38 -1.41
CA PRO A 242 -13.48 -13.86 -2.53
C PRO A 242 -14.73 -14.61 -2.07
N GLU A 243 -15.85 -14.33 -2.72
CA GLU A 243 -17.16 -14.96 -2.44
C GLU A 243 -17.61 -14.86 -0.97
N GLN A 244 -16.99 -13.97 -0.19
CA GLN A 244 -17.31 -13.75 1.22
C GLN A 244 -18.48 -12.78 1.37
N GLU A 245 -19.33 -13.08 2.34
CA GLU A 245 -20.29 -12.12 2.90
C GLU A 245 -19.70 -11.50 4.18
N PHE A 246 -19.52 -10.18 4.16
CA PHE A 246 -19.00 -9.38 5.25
C PHE A 246 -20.13 -8.57 5.89
N ILE A 247 -20.35 -8.78 7.19
CA ILE A 247 -21.34 -8.06 7.97
C ILE A 247 -20.61 -7.05 8.85
N TYR A 248 -21.01 -5.79 8.76
CA TYR A 248 -20.54 -4.73 9.65
C TYR A 248 -21.73 -3.99 10.25
N GLY A 249 -21.56 -3.46 11.45
CA GLY A 249 -22.52 -2.52 11.99
C GLY A 249 -21.98 -1.79 13.22
N SER A 250 -22.47 -0.58 13.45
CA SER A 250 -22.07 0.25 14.59
C SER A 250 -23.07 1.41 14.75
N GLN A 251 -22.77 2.29 15.71
CA GLN A 251 -23.40 3.61 15.76
C GLN A 251 -22.82 4.49 14.64
N ALA A 252 -23.68 5.11 13.83
CA ALA A 252 -23.26 6.10 12.83
C ALA A 252 -23.19 7.51 13.43
N PHE A 253 -24.35 8.16 13.62
CA PHE A 253 -24.48 9.53 14.11
C PHE A 253 -25.81 9.74 14.84
N SER A 254 -25.94 10.87 15.54
CA SER A 254 -27.23 11.32 16.08
C SER A 254 -28.03 12.10 15.04
N VAL A 255 -29.35 11.96 15.08
CA VAL A 255 -30.32 12.72 14.29
C VAL A 255 -31.23 13.55 15.21
N ASP A 256 -31.81 14.62 14.66
CA ASP A 256 -32.79 15.49 15.32
C ASP A 256 -34.23 15.25 14.86
N ASP A 257 -34.43 14.46 13.81
CA ASP A 257 -35.71 13.96 13.33
C ASP A 257 -35.61 12.46 12.96
N VAL A 258 -36.76 11.78 12.87
CA VAL A 258 -36.81 10.37 12.45
C VAL A 258 -36.52 10.28 10.95
N PRO A 259 -35.49 9.52 10.52
CA PRO A 259 -35.20 9.37 9.10
C PRO A 259 -36.36 8.71 8.35
N ALA A 260 -36.78 9.33 7.24
CA ALA A 260 -37.68 8.73 6.27
C ALA A 260 -36.94 7.78 5.33
N SER A 261 -35.65 8.01 5.08
CA SER A 261 -34.77 7.08 4.37
C SER A 261 -33.38 7.04 4.98
N VAL A 262 -32.77 5.85 4.90
CA VAL A 262 -31.35 5.63 5.19
C VAL A 262 -30.80 4.80 4.05
N GLU A 263 -29.86 5.38 3.30
CA GLU A 263 -29.29 4.80 2.09
C GLU A 263 -27.83 4.47 2.29
N PHE A 264 -27.43 3.32 1.75
CA PHE A 264 -26.04 2.86 1.75
C PHE A 264 -25.53 2.81 0.31
N THR A 265 -24.30 3.26 0.08
CA THR A 265 -23.68 3.25 -1.24
C THR A 265 -22.24 2.81 -1.13
N MET A 266 -21.87 1.77 -1.90
CA MET A 266 -20.46 1.38 -2.01
C MET A 266 -19.66 2.51 -2.65
N MET A 267 -18.48 2.77 -2.10
CA MET A 267 -17.50 3.65 -2.72
C MET A 267 -16.64 2.86 -3.71
N ASP A 268 -16.08 3.56 -4.69
CA ASP A 268 -15.21 2.94 -5.69
C ASP A 268 -14.01 2.26 -5.04
N VAL A 269 -13.82 0.98 -5.37
CA VAL A 269 -12.67 0.21 -4.94
C VAL A 269 -11.47 0.57 -5.81
N LYS A 270 -10.47 1.22 -5.20
CA LYS A 270 -9.19 1.55 -5.84
C LYS A 270 -8.49 0.26 -6.29
N ASP A 271 -7.83 0.28 -7.44
CA ASP A 271 -7.16 -0.93 -7.97
C ASP A 271 -6.14 -1.52 -7.00
N ARG A 272 -5.38 -0.66 -6.29
CA ARG A 272 -4.40 -1.08 -5.26
C ARG A 272 -5.00 -1.90 -4.12
N ASN A 273 -6.31 -1.78 -3.91
CA ASN A 273 -7.04 -2.46 -2.85
C ASN A 273 -7.61 -3.81 -3.35
N ARG A 274 -7.50 -4.12 -4.64
CA ARG A 274 -7.91 -5.39 -5.24
C ARG A 274 -6.71 -6.33 -5.20
N VAL A 275 -6.80 -7.38 -4.39
CA VAL A 275 -5.68 -8.30 -4.16
C VAL A 275 -6.04 -9.67 -4.71
N ASN A 276 -5.20 -10.21 -5.59
CA ASN A 276 -5.36 -11.59 -6.03
C ASN A 276 -5.17 -12.53 -4.84
N ILE A 277 -6.12 -13.43 -4.61
CA ILE A 277 -6.12 -14.35 -3.47
C ILE A 277 -4.86 -15.22 -3.40
N LYS A 278 -4.20 -15.50 -4.54
CA LYS A 278 -2.93 -16.26 -4.60
C LYS A 278 -1.74 -15.52 -3.95
N LEU A 279 -1.88 -14.22 -3.69
CA LEU A 279 -0.87 -13.39 -3.02
C LEU A 279 -1.13 -13.25 -1.52
N LEU A 280 -2.24 -13.79 -1.02
CA LEU A 280 -2.58 -13.80 0.38
C LEU A 280 -2.27 -15.18 0.96
N ASP A 281 -1.99 -15.20 2.26
CA ASP A 281 -1.95 -16.44 3.02
C ASP A 281 -3.32 -17.15 2.97
N SER A 282 -3.30 -18.46 3.18
CA SER A 282 -4.54 -19.24 3.22
C SER A 282 -5.48 -18.67 4.28
N PHE A 283 -6.73 -18.41 3.89
CA PHE A 283 -7.75 -17.87 4.76
C PHE A 283 -8.87 -18.88 4.99
N GLU A 284 -9.15 -19.14 6.26
CA GLU A 284 -10.35 -19.82 6.74
C GLU A 284 -11.19 -18.85 7.59
N PRO A 285 -12.52 -18.79 7.38
CA PRO A 285 -13.39 -17.89 8.13
C PRO A 285 -13.32 -18.11 9.65
N LEU A 286 -13.19 -17.00 10.39
CA LEU A 286 -13.27 -17.00 11.85
C LEU A 286 -14.64 -17.51 12.31
N GLN A 287 -14.67 -18.20 13.45
CA GLN A 287 -15.89 -18.79 14.00
C GLN A 287 -16.23 -18.15 15.33
N VAL A 288 -17.49 -17.75 15.49
CA VAL A 288 -18.00 -17.30 16.79
C VAL A 288 -18.69 -18.48 17.48
N ILE A 289 -18.20 -18.85 18.66
CA ILE A 289 -18.62 -20.06 19.40
C ILE A 289 -18.89 -19.74 20.87
N ASN A 290 -19.47 -20.70 21.59
CA ASN A 290 -19.71 -20.61 23.04
C ASN A 290 -20.46 -19.35 23.48
N THR A 291 -21.38 -18.87 22.64
CA THR A 291 -22.07 -17.59 22.84
C THR A 291 -23.16 -17.69 23.90
N SER A 292 -23.36 -16.60 24.64
CA SER A 292 -24.52 -16.47 25.52
C SER A 292 -24.94 -15.02 25.71
N VAL A 293 -26.25 -14.83 25.74
CA VAL A 293 -26.88 -13.57 26.14
C VAL A 293 -27.07 -13.57 27.67
N ARG A 294 -26.71 -12.46 28.32
CA ARG A 294 -26.92 -12.19 29.76
C ARG A 294 -27.77 -10.94 29.90
N SER A 295 -28.16 -10.59 31.12
CA SER A 295 -29.00 -9.41 31.38
C SER A 295 -28.37 -8.07 31.00
N ASP A 296 -27.03 -7.98 31.03
CA ASP A 296 -26.24 -6.75 30.85
C ASP A 296 -25.16 -6.85 29.76
N LYS A 297 -25.04 -8.00 29.09
CA LYS A 297 -24.00 -8.25 28.10
C LYS A 297 -24.31 -9.42 27.17
N ILE A 298 -23.57 -9.47 26.07
CA ILE A 298 -23.45 -10.63 25.18
C ILE A 298 -21.99 -11.09 25.24
N VAL A 299 -21.77 -12.38 25.48
CA VAL A 299 -20.43 -12.96 25.62
C VAL A 299 -20.26 -14.15 24.70
N GLY A 300 -19.02 -14.47 24.36
CA GLY A 300 -18.67 -15.66 23.59
C GLY A 300 -17.17 -15.72 23.33
N GLU A 301 -16.79 -16.57 22.39
CA GLU A 301 -15.41 -16.73 21.95
C GLU A 301 -15.33 -16.65 20.43
N VAL A 302 -14.24 -16.09 19.91
CA VAL A 302 -13.83 -16.26 18.52
C VAL A 302 -12.78 -17.35 18.46
N TYR A 303 -13.02 -18.38 17.65
CA TYR A 303 -12.00 -19.34 17.25
C TYR A 303 -11.37 -18.89 15.93
N ASN A 304 -10.04 -18.83 15.91
CA ASN A 304 -9.25 -18.57 14.71
C ASN A 304 -8.70 -19.89 14.14
N PRO A 305 -9.28 -20.41 13.05
CA PRO A 305 -8.82 -21.65 12.42
C PRO A 305 -7.55 -21.47 11.58
N ASN A 306 -7.01 -20.26 11.45
CA ASN A 306 -5.80 -19.98 10.67
C ASN A 306 -4.53 -20.26 11.49
N SER A 307 -3.37 -20.32 10.85
CA SER A 307 -2.07 -20.43 11.53
C SER A 307 -1.64 -19.11 12.15
N ASP A 308 -2.01 -18.00 11.53
CA ASP A 308 -1.50 -16.68 11.86
C ASP A 308 -2.29 -16.05 13.00
N THR A 309 -1.59 -15.24 13.78
CA THR A 309 -2.22 -14.35 14.76
C THR A 309 -2.82 -13.16 14.04
N TYR A 310 -4.08 -12.84 14.37
CA TYR A 310 -4.69 -11.58 13.96
C TYR A 310 -4.56 -10.55 15.07
N ASP A 311 -3.88 -9.44 14.77
CA ASP A 311 -3.66 -8.34 15.70
C ASP A 311 -4.97 -7.76 16.22
N THR A 312 -5.99 -7.69 15.34
CA THR A 312 -7.35 -7.29 15.71
C THR A 312 -8.37 -8.11 14.92
N VAL A 313 -9.41 -8.54 15.63
CA VAL A 313 -10.62 -9.16 15.09
C VAL A 313 -11.80 -8.33 15.51
N ILE A 314 -12.68 -8.03 14.56
CA ILE A 314 -14.00 -7.48 14.84
C ILE A 314 -14.99 -8.62 15.07
N VAL A 315 -15.85 -8.47 16.09
CA VAL A 315 -17.03 -9.32 16.28
C VAL A 315 -18.26 -8.44 16.20
N VAL A 316 -19.27 -8.88 15.45
CA VAL A 316 -20.55 -8.17 15.28
C VAL A 316 -21.67 -9.09 15.75
N ALA A 317 -22.56 -8.56 16.58
CA ALA A 317 -23.79 -9.20 17.02
C ALA A 317 -25.01 -8.44 16.49
N ILE A 318 -25.85 -9.11 15.70
CA ILE A 318 -27.13 -8.58 15.21
C ILE A 318 -28.25 -9.22 16.04
N CYS A 319 -28.96 -8.40 16.82
CA CYS A 319 -30.04 -8.84 17.68
C CYS A 319 -31.40 -8.49 17.04
N ARG A 320 -32.31 -9.47 17.00
CA ARG A 320 -33.66 -9.30 16.48
C ARG A 320 -34.73 -9.67 17.49
N ASP A 321 -35.89 -9.02 17.40
CA ASP A 321 -37.08 -9.40 18.15
C ASP A 321 -37.77 -10.65 17.54
N ALA A 322 -38.86 -11.11 18.18
CA ALA A 322 -39.61 -12.28 17.72
C ALA A 322 -40.32 -12.08 16.37
N SER A 323 -40.45 -10.83 15.90
CA SER A 323 -41.00 -10.49 14.59
C SER A 323 -39.89 -10.39 13.52
N GLY A 324 -38.63 -10.56 13.90
CA GLY A 324 -37.47 -10.44 13.03
C GLY A 324 -36.95 -9.00 12.85
N ASN A 325 -37.51 -8.02 13.56
CA ASN A 325 -37.05 -6.64 13.47
C ASN A 325 -35.69 -6.47 14.13
N LEU A 326 -34.84 -5.63 13.54
CA LEU A 326 -33.58 -5.24 14.15
C LEU A 326 -33.83 -4.42 15.42
N VAL A 327 -33.36 -4.91 16.57
CA VAL A 327 -33.48 -4.19 17.85
C VAL A 327 -32.13 -3.73 18.38
N LYS A 328 -31.04 -4.39 18.00
CA LYS A 328 -29.70 -3.99 18.42
C LYS A 328 -28.63 -4.47 17.46
N VAL A 329 -27.59 -3.65 17.32
CA VAL A 329 -26.30 -4.05 16.75
C VAL A 329 -25.23 -3.72 17.77
N GLU A 330 -24.38 -4.68 18.07
CA GLU A 330 -23.20 -4.47 18.91
C GLU A 330 -21.95 -4.96 18.19
N THR A 331 -20.84 -4.28 18.46
CA THR A 331 -19.55 -4.54 17.85
C THR A 331 -18.46 -4.45 18.91
N ASP A 332 -17.54 -5.41 18.90
CA ASP A 332 -16.38 -5.46 19.78
C ASP A 332 -15.11 -5.74 18.98
N PHE A 333 -13.97 -5.34 19.52
CA PHE A 333 -12.67 -5.55 18.92
C PHE A 333 -11.80 -6.35 19.88
N ILE A 334 -11.37 -7.53 19.42
CA ILE A 334 -10.49 -8.43 20.18
C ILE A 334 -9.08 -8.30 19.62
N SER A 335 -8.10 -8.08 20.50
CA SER A 335 -6.68 -8.05 20.12
C SER A 335 -5.98 -9.39 20.35
N ASP A 336 -4.88 -9.65 19.64
CA ASP A 336 -4.03 -10.85 19.79
C ASP A 336 -4.81 -12.18 19.65
N VAL A 337 -5.62 -12.30 18.59
CA VAL A 337 -6.38 -13.55 18.33
C VAL A 337 -5.47 -14.55 17.64
N ARG A 338 -4.78 -15.35 18.44
CA ARG A 338 -3.78 -16.32 17.98
C ARG A 338 -4.40 -17.42 17.11
N GLY A 339 -3.64 -17.84 16.11
CA GLY A 339 -4.00 -18.99 15.28
C GLY A 339 -4.21 -20.26 16.10
N GLN A 340 -5.13 -21.12 15.64
CA GLN A 340 -5.52 -22.37 16.29
C GLN A 340 -6.00 -22.19 17.75
N SER A 341 -6.59 -21.04 18.10
CA SER A 341 -6.99 -20.73 19.47
C SER A 341 -8.28 -19.94 19.58
N ASN A 342 -8.83 -19.89 20.80
CA ASN A 342 -10.01 -19.12 21.15
C ASN A 342 -9.60 -17.81 21.85
N ALA A 343 -10.31 -16.73 21.54
CA ALA A 343 -10.25 -15.46 22.26
C ALA A 343 -11.65 -15.03 22.69
N ALA A 344 -11.83 -14.66 23.96
CA ALA A 344 -13.13 -14.28 24.50
C ALA A 344 -13.50 -12.83 24.15
N PHE A 345 -14.80 -12.55 23.99
CA PHE A 345 -15.36 -11.20 23.88
C PHE A 345 -16.50 -10.96 24.87
N SER A 346 -16.78 -9.68 25.14
CA SER A 346 -17.88 -9.27 26.01
C SER A 346 -18.43 -7.91 25.60
N MET A 347 -19.51 -7.93 24.82
CA MET A 347 -20.23 -6.74 24.38
C MET A 347 -21.23 -6.28 25.45
N TYR A 348 -21.25 -4.99 25.75
CA TYR A 348 -22.26 -4.43 26.64
C TYR A 348 -23.64 -4.44 25.96
N ALA A 349 -24.67 -4.93 26.67
CA ALA A 349 -26.02 -4.99 26.11
C ALA A 349 -27.08 -4.87 27.21
N TYR A 350 -28.00 -3.92 27.06
CA TYR A 350 -29.12 -3.73 27.98
C TYR A 350 -30.44 -4.16 27.33
N ASN A 351 -31.47 -4.40 28.15
CA ASN A 351 -32.79 -4.87 27.71
C ASN A 351 -32.72 -6.16 26.88
N THR A 352 -31.81 -7.08 27.22
CA THR A 352 -31.57 -8.29 26.43
C THR A 352 -32.74 -9.27 26.41
N SER A 353 -33.72 -9.10 27.29
CA SER A 353 -35.01 -9.82 27.26
C SER A 353 -35.84 -9.57 26.01
N GLU A 354 -35.55 -8.48 25.27
CA GLU A 354 -36.20 -8.17 23.98
C GLU A 354 -35.59 -8.97 22.81
N TYR A 355 -34.44 -9.62 23.02
CA TYR A 355 -33.76 -10.35 21.96
C TYR A 355 -34.35 -11.75 21.83
N TYR A 356 -34.90 -12.04 20.66
CA TYR A 356 -35.37 -13.38 20.30
C TYR A 356 -34.25 -14.19 19.64
N SER A 357 -33.44 -13.56 18.79
CA SER A 357 -32.28 -14.17 18.15
C SER A 357 -31.08 -13.23 18.15
N VAL A 358 -29.89 -13.80 18.23
CA VAL A 358 -28.63 -13.08 18.05
C VAL A 358 -27.78 -13.82 17.02
N GLU A 359 -27.46 -13.14 15.93
CA GLU A 359 -26.58 -13.61 14.87
C GLU A 359 -25.19 -13.03 15.10
N TYR A 360 -24.14 -13.84 14.94
CA TYR A 360 -22.76 -13.45 15.24
C TYR A 360 -21.87 -13.60 14.02
N TYR A 361 -20.98 -12.63 13.84
CA TYR A 361 -20.00 -12.62 12.75
C TYR A 361 -18.65 -12.17 13.28
N ALA A 362 -17.58 -12.73 12.76
CA ALA A 362 -16.23 -12.31 13.11
C ALA A 362 -15.36 -12.18 11.86
N TYR A 363 -14.55 -11.13 11.82
CA TYR A 363 -13.65 -10.85 10.69
C TYR A 363 -12.33 -10.31 11.22
N GLN A 364 -11.23 -10.58 10.50
CA GLN A 364 -9.99 -9.85 10.70
C GLN A 364 -10.27 -8.35 10.51
N TRP A 365 -9.68 -7.48 11.35
CA TRP A 365 -9.87 -6.04 11.29
C TRP A 365 -8.57 -5.28 11.05
#